data_AF-Q3UWY6-F1
#
_entry.id   AF-Q3UWY6-F1
#
_cell.length_a   1.000
_cell.length_b   1.000
_cell.length_c   1.000
_cell.angle_alpha   90.00
_cell.angle_beta   90.00
_cell.angle_gamma   90.00
#
_symmetry.space_group_name_H-M   'P 1'
#
loop_
_entity.id
_entity.type
_entity.pdbx_description
1 polymer ?
#
loop_
_entity_poly.entity_id
_entity_poly.type
_entity_poly.pdbx_seq_one_letter_code
_entity_poly.pdbx_strand_id
1 'polypeptide(L)'
;MLKTVQTDLREGRSAGVGRTGTFIALDRLLQHIRDHEFVDILGLVSEMRSYRMSMVQTEEQYIFIHQCVQLMWLRKKQQFCISDVIYENVSKS
;
A
#
# COMPACT_ATOMS: atom_id res chain seq x y z
N MET A 1 12.76 -2.56 -18.38
CA MET A 1 12.14 -2.72 -17.04
C MET A 1 10.61 -2.71 -17.06
N LEU A 2 9.95 -2.03 -18.00
CA LEU A 2 8.48 -2.09 -18.17
C LEU A 2 7.93 -3.40 -18.78
N LYS A 3 8.79 -4.34 -19.20
CA LYS A 3 8.38 -5.60 -19.84
C LYS A 3 8.14 -6.75 -18.85
N THR A 4 8.55 -6.63 -17.59
CA THR A 4 8.38 -7.71 -16.60
C THR A 4 6.96 -7.79 -16.03
N VAL A 5 6.09 -6.82 -16.36
CA VAL A 5 4.69 -6.82 -15.93
C VAL A 5 3.77 -7.56 -16.93
N GLN A 6 4.26 -7.87 -18.14
CA GLN A 6 3.42 -8.32 -19.27
C GLN A 6 3.44 -9.84 -19.55
N THR A 7 4.09 -10.66 -18.72
CA THR A 7 4.13 -12.13 -18.94
C THR A 7 3.38 -12.87 -17.83
N ASP A 8 2.06 -12.91 -17.94
CA ASP A 8 1.22 -14.05 -17.52
C ASP A 8 -0.22 -13.85 -18.05
N LEU A 9 -0.32 -13.77 -19.38
CA LEU A 9 -1.58 -13.79 -20.12
C LEU A 9 -1.81 -15.21 -20.64
N ARG A 10 -2.22 -16.13 -19.76
CA ARG A 10 -2.96 -17.34 -20.14
C ARG A 10 -3.65 -17.95 -18.90
N GLU A 11 -4.99 -17.94 -18.98
CA GLU A 11 -5.95 -18.81 -18.28
C GLU A 11 -6.24 -18.56 -16.79
N GLY A 12 -7.45 -18.03 -16.52
CA GLY A 12 -8.05 -18.05 -15.19
C GLY A 12 -8.78 -16.77 -14.80
N ARG A 13 -9.93 -16.48 -15.43
CA ARG A 13 -10.83 -15.43 -14.93
C ARG A 13 -11.36 -15.88 -13.56
N SER A 14 -10.96 -15.19 -12.49
CA SER A 14 -11.49 -15.26 -11.11
C SER A 14 -10.99 -16.39 -10.18
N ALA A 15 -9.73 -16.32 -9.73
CA ALA A 15 -9.29 -17.03 -8.52
C ALA A 15 -9.19 -16.12 -7.26
N GLY A 16 -9.68 -14.87 -7.31
CA GLY A 16 -9.62 -13.91 -6.18
C GLY A 16 -8.23 -13.29 -5.92
N VAL A 17 -7.15 -13.83 -6.49
CA VAL A 17 -5.76 -13.43 -6.23
C VAL A 17 -5.42 -11.96 -6.54
N GLY A 18 -6.04 -11.34 -7.54
CA GLY A 18 -5.84 -9.91 -7.83
C GLY A 18 -6.35 -9.01 -6.71
N ARG A 19 -7.66 -9.08 -6.42
CA ARG A 19 -8.29 -8.26 -5.36
C ARG A 19 -7.81 -8.64 -3.96
N THR A 20 -7.65 -9.94 -3.68
CA THR A 20 -7.07 -10.41 -2.40
C THR A 20 -5.63 -9.92 -2.26
N GLY A 21 -4.84 -9.95 -3.33
CA GLY A 21 -3.49 -9.39 -3.33
C GLY A 21 -3.49 -7.87 -3.09
N THR A 22 -4.38 -7.13 -3.72
CA THR A 22 -4.55 -5.70 -3.45
C THR A 22 -4.91 -5.43 -1.99
N PHE A 23 -5.87 -6.18 -1.44
CA PHE A 23 -6.30 -6.00 -0.05
C PHE A 23 -5.17 -6.31 0.95
N ILE A 24 -4.46 -7.42 0.77
CA ILE A 24 -3.33 -7.81 1.63
C ILE A 24 -2.20 -6.78 1.55
N ALA A 25 -1.90 -6.28 0.35
CA ALA A 25 -0.89 -5.23 0.18
C ALA A 25 -1.28 -3.96 0.95
N LEU A 26 -2.53 -3.50 0.81
CA LEU A 26 -3.03 -2.33 1.52
C LEU A 26 -3.01 -2.50 3.04
N ASP A 27 -3.38 -3.67 3.56
CA ASP A 27 -3.33 -3.96 4.99
C ASP A 27 -1.89 -3.89 5.53
N ARG A 28 -0.95 -4.57 4.87
CA ARG A 28 0.48 -4.52 5.24
C ARG A 28 1.03 -3.10 5.17
N LEU A 29 0.68 -2.33 4.14
CA LEU A 29 1.10 -0.94 3.97
C LEU A 29 0.52 -0.05 5.06
N LEU A 30 -0.78 -0.16 5.34
CA LEU A 30 -1.43 0.63 6.39
C LEU A 30 -0.75 0.43 7.75
N GLN A 31 -0.41 -0.81 8.08
CA GLN A 31 0.33 -1.10 9.31
C GLN A 31 1.73 -0.49 9.28
N HIS A 32 2.48 -0.68 8.19
CA HIS A 32 3.84 -0.17 8.02
C HIS A 32 3.92 1.36 8.14
N ILE A 33 2.97 2.08 7.53
CA ILE A 33 2.92 3.55 7.50
C ILE A 33 2.75 4.15 8.88
N ARG A 34 2.09 3.45 9.82
CA ARG A 34 1.95 3.97 11.18
C ARG A 34 3.32 4.14 11.85
N ASP A 35 4.21 3.18 11.62
CA ASP A 35 5.46 3.05 12.36
C ASP A 35 6.69 3.56 11.57
N HIS A 36 6.56 3.74 10.25
CA HIS A 36 7.67 4.10 9.36
C HIS A 36 7.33 5.33 8.49
N GLU A 37 8.37 6.04 8.05
CA GLU A 37 8.28 7.24 7.19
C GLU A 37 8.58 6.94 5.70
N PHE A 38 8.67 5.67 5.33
CA PHE A 38 8.90 5.22 3.95
C PHE A 38 8.03 4.01 3.61
N VAL A 39 7.90 3.69 2.33
CA VAL A 39 7.39 2.39 1.86
C VAL A 39 8.11 1.95 0.59
N ASP A 40 8.18 0.63 0.43
CA ASP A 40 8.58 -0.02 -0.81
C ASP A 40 7.45 -0.91 -1.34
N ILE A 41 6.58 -0.32 -2.17
CA ILE A 41 5.43 -1.02 -2.77
C ILE A 41 5.91 -2.09 -3.76
N LEU A 42 7.01 -1.83 -4.48
CA LEU A 42 7.56 -2.78 -5.45
C LEU A 42 8.12 -4.01 -4.73
N GLY A 43 8.94 -3.78 -3.70
CA GLY A 43 9.49 -4.83 -2.86
C GLY A 43 8.40 -5.68 -2.22
N LEU A 44 7.36 -5.04 -1.68
CA LEU A 44 6.21 -5.74 -1.09
C LEU A 44 5.48 -6.62 -2.12
N VAL A 45 5.13 -6.10 -3.29
CA VAL A 45 4.42 -6.89 -4.31
C VAL A 45 5.30 -8.01 -4.86
N SER A 46 6.61 -7.78 -5.01
CA SER A 46 7.59 -8.80 -5.38
C SER A 46 7.64 -9.93 -4.35
N GLU A 47 7.72 -9.58 -3.06
CA GLU A 47 7.67 -10.53 -1.95
C GLU A 47 6.38 -11.34 -1.97
N MET A 48 5.22 -10.69 -2.11
CA MET A 48 3.92 -11.38 -2.16
C MET A 48 3.83 -12.38 -3.32
N ARG A 49 4.42 -12.04 -4.47
CA ARG A 49 4.47 -12.92 -5.64
C ARG A 49 5.41 -14.12 -5.44
N SER A 50 6.41 -14.01 -4.56
CA SER A 50 7.27 -15.15 -4.20
C SER A 50 6.53 -16.21 -3.38
N TYR A 51 5.55 -15.79 -2.56
CA TYR A 51 4.71 -16.70 -1.76
C TYR A 51 3.52 -17.26 -2.53
N ARG A 52 2.90 -16.43 -3.38
CA ARG A 52 1.78 -16.85 -4.24
C ARG A 52 1.87 -16.12 -5.57
N MET A 53 2.04 -16.88 -6.64
CA MET A 53 2.11 -16.31 -7.99
C MET A 53 0.90 -15.44 -8.33
N SER A 54 1.13 -14.44 -9.18
CA SER A 54 0.08 -13.55 -9.72
C SER A 54 -0.68 -12.71 -8.68
N MET A 55 -0.09 -12.42 -7.51
CA MET A 55 -0.64 -11.40 -6.60
C MET A 55 -0.53 -10.01 -7.24
N VAL A 56 -1.61 -9.21 -7.17
CA VAL A 56 -1.77 -7.91 -7.87
C VAL A 56 -1.56 -8.09 -9.37
N GLN A 57 -2.62 -8.49 -10.08
CA GLN A 57 -2.53 -8.99 -11.46
C GLN A 57 -2.48 -7.89 -12.51
N THR A 58 -3.20 -6.80 -12.29
CA THR A 58 -3.35 -5.74 -13.28
C THR A 58 -2.55 -4.50 -12.89
N GLU A 59 -2.13 -3.75 -13.89
CA GLU A 59 -1.50 -2.44 -13.71
C GLU A 59 -2.42 -1.50 -12.92
N GLU A 60 -3.73 -1.50 -13.22
CA GLU A 60 -4.72 -0.70 -12.49
C GLU A 60 -4.74 -1.01 -10.98
N GLN A 61 -4.63 -2.29 -10.58
CA GLN A 61 -4.56 -2.66 -9.17
C GLN A 61 -3.28 -2.15 -8.51
N TYR A 62 -2.16 -2.19 -9.24
CA TYR A 62 -0.89 -1.68 -8.75
C TYR A 62 -0.93 -0.15 -8.60
N ILE A 63 -1.44 0.57 -9.60
CA ILE A 63 -1.66 2.03 -9.53
C ILE A 63 -2.59 2.38 -8.37
N PHE A 64 -3.68 1.61 -8.19
CA PHE A 64 -4.61 1.83 -7.09
C PHE A 64 -3.94 1.70 -5.72
N ILE A 65 -3.01 0.75 -5.54
CA ILE A 65 -2.23 0.63 -4.29
C ILE A 65 -1.45 1.93 -4.03
N HIS A 66 -0.77 2.47 -5.04
CA HIS A 66 -0.04 3.75 -4.92
C HIS A 66 -0.98 4.91 -4.54
N GLN A 67 -2.16 4.99 -5.15
CA GLN A 67 -3.16 6.02 -4.83
C GLN A 67 -3.65 5.91 -3.38
N CYS A 68 -3.95 4.70 -2.90
CA CYS A 68 -4.35 4.48 -1.51
C CYS A 68 -3.22 4.84 -0.53
N VAL A 69 -1.98 4.49 -0.86
CA VAL A 69 -0.79 4.87 -0.11
C VAL A 69 -0.72 6.40 0.00
N GLN A 70 -0.82 7.15 -1.10
CA GLN A 70 -0.82 8.61 -1.02
C GLN A 70 -1.89 9.17 -0.05
N LEU A 71 -3.10 8.59 -0.07
CA LEU A 71 -4.17 8.97 0.86
C LEU A 71 -3.85 8.63 2.32
N MET A 72 -3.23 7.47 2.59
CA MET A 72 -2.82 7.06 3.93
C MET A 72 -1.81 8.05 4.53
N TRP A 73 -0.84 8.54 3.75
CA TRP A 73 0.14 9.53 4.25
C TRP A 73 -0.51 10.88 4.52
N LEU A 74 -1.43 11.31 3.66
CA LEU A 74 -2.15 12.55 3.88
C LEU A 74 -2.91 12.49 5.22
N ARG A 75 -3.51 11.34 5.55
CA ARG A 75 -4.17 11.14 6.84
C ARG A 75 -3.19 11.08 8.01
N LYS A 76 -2.04 10.40 7.87
CA LYS A 76 -0.99 10.38 8.91
C LYS A 76 -0.53 11.80 9.26
N LYS A 77 -0.31 12.65 8.25
CA LYS A 77 0.06 14.06 8.45
C LYS A 77 -1.00 14.86 9.21
N GLN A 78 -2.29 14.63 8.91
CA GLN A 78 -3.39 15.27 9.65
C GLN A 78 -3.49 14.80 11.12
N GLN A 79 -3.15 13.54 11.40
CA GLN A 79 -3.12 13.07 12.79
C GLN A 79 -2.00 13.74 13.59
N PHE A 80 -0.83 13.91 12.98
CA PHE A 80 0.30 14.58 13.61
C PHE A 80 0.00 16.04 13.97
N CYS A 81 -0.66 16.78 13.06
CA CYS A 81 -0.99 18.18 13.35
C CYS A 81 -2.01 18.33 14.49
N ILE A 82 -2.94 17.39 14.67
CA ILE A 82 -3.90 17.42 15.79
C ILE A 82 -3.20 17.15 17.13
N SER A 83 -2.24 16.21 17.17
CA SER A 83 -1.50 15.95 18.41
C SER A 83 -0.70 17.18 18.86
N ASP A 84 -0.03 17.88 17.94
CA ASP A 84 0.78 19.06 18.27
C ASP A 84 -0.08 20.19 18.87
N VAL A 85 -1.29 20.40 18.35
CA VAL A 85 -2.22 21.44 18.81
C VAL A 85 -2.70 21.21 20.24
N ILE A 86 -2.83 19.96 20.70
CA ILE A 86 -3.24 19.66 22.08
C ILE A 86 -2.12 19.99 23.07
N TYR A 87 -0.85 19.73 22.72
CA TYR A 87 0.27 20.01 23.61
C TYR A 87 0.56 21.51 23.77
N GLU A 88 0.37 22.31 22.73
CA GLU A 88 0.65 23.75 22.78
C GLU A 88 -0.19 24.53 23.81
N ASN A 89 -1.42 24.09 24.08
CA ASN A 89 -2.33 24.79 25.01
C ASN A 89 -2.11 24.44 26.49
N VAL A 90 -1.36 23.38 26.80
CA VAL A 90 -1.09 22.97 28.20
C VAL A 90 0.22 23.58 28.73
N SER A 91 1.15 23.94 27.84
CA SER A 91 2.45 24.53 28.19
C SER A 91 2.45 26.05 28.42
N LYS A 92 1.29 26.72 28.37
CA LYS A 92 1.15 28.17 28.63
C LYS A 92 0.42 28.46 29.95
N SER A 93 0.88 27.87 31.05
CA SER A 93 0.53 28.30 32.42
C SER A 93 1.77 28.33 33.29
#